data_AF-A0A183D7U1-F1
#
_entry.id   AF-A0A183D7U1-F1
#
_cell.length_a   1.000
_cell.length_b   1.000
_cell.length_c   1.000
_cell.angle_alpha   90.00
_cell.angle_beta   90.00
_cell.angle_gamma   90.00
#
_symmetry.space_group_name_H-M   'P 1'
#
loop_
_entity.id
_entity.type
_entity.pdbx_description
1 polymer ?
#
loop_
_entity_poly.entity_id
_entity_poly.type
_entity_poly.pdbx_seq_one_letter_code
_entity_poly.pdbx_strand_id
1 'polypeptide(L)'
;MLISFSGATHACLVFVDESGKRCGEWTMQQGLNCCLQGFEAADRVAKWIRAAKKKIGITGPLAAVGMGLSGAEDEAHNQRFVDFLKDQHGDVAFEFLLASDAVIAIAASFQKGGVVVVAGTGSSCRLLKADGSVHGVGGWGHLIGDGGSAYWIARRYVQKK
;
A
#
# COMPACT_ATOMS: atom_id res chain seq x y z
N MET A 1 6.19 -6.35 -13.28
CA MET A 1 6.06 -5.53 -12.06
C MET A 1 4.76 -5.87 -11.37
N LEU A 2 4.77 -6.01 -10.05
CA LEU A 2 3.54 -6.18 -9.27
C LEU A 2 3.23 -4.90 -8.49
N ILE A 3 1.97 -4.50 -8.46
CA ILE A 3 1.49 -3.41 -7.61
C ILE A 3 0.44 -3.99 -6.67
N SER A 4 0.70 -3.97 -5.36
CA SER A 4 -0.28 -4.32 -4.35
C SER A 4 -0.81 -3.06 -3.66
N PHE A 5 -2.12 -2.83 -3.72
CA PHE A 5 -2.80 -1.78 -2.96
C PHE A 5 -3.45 -2.41 -1.75
N SER A 6 -3.21 -1.88 -0.55
CA SER A 6 -3.86 -2.37 0.66
C SER A 6 -4.35 -1.20 1.51
N GLY A 7 -5.67 -1.05 1.55
CA GLY A 7 -6.35 -0.20 2.52
C GLY A 7 -6.70 -0.98 3.80
N ALA A 8 -7.42 -0.34 4.71
CA ALA A 8 -7.81 -0.95 5.99
C ALA A 8 -8.73 -2.19 5.83
N THR A 9 -9.53 -2.26 4.76
CA THR A 9 -10.54 -3.31 4.57
C THR A 9 -10.34 -4.17 3.33
N HIS A 10 -9.59 -3.70 2.33
CA HIS A 10 -9.41 -4.42 1.06
C HIS A 10 -7.96 -4.37 0.61
N ALA A 11 -7.49 -5.47 0.05
CA ALA A 11 -6.21 -5.52 -0.65
C ALA A 11 -6.44 -5.94 -2.11
N CYS A 12 -5.71 -5.34 -3.05
CA CYS A 12 -5.74 -5.63 -4.48
C CYS A 12 -4.30 -5.85 -4.96
N LEU A 13 -4.11 -6.79 -5.87
CA LEU A 13 -2.83 -7.20 -6.43
C LEU A 13 -2.94 -7.21 -7.95
N VAL A 14 -2.09 -6.44 -8.61
CA VAL A 14 -2.10 -6.25 -10.07
C VAL A 14 -0.75 -6.62 -10.65
N PHE A 15 -0.74 -7.55 -11.61
CA PHE A 15 0.46 -7.84 -12.41
C PHE A 15 0.47 -6.98 -13.67
N VAL A 16 1.64 -6.42 -13.94
CA VAL A 16 1.91 -5.57 -15.11
C VAL A 16 3.17 -6.09 -15.80
N ASP A 17 3.13 -6.20 -17.13
CA ASP A 17 4.30 -6.54 -17.94
C ASP A 17 5.20 -5.32 -18.21
N GLU A 18 6.28 -5.53 -18.95
CA GLU A 18 7.26 -4.51 -19.32
C GLU A 18 6.69 -3.40 -20.23
N SER A 19 5.61 -3.68 -20.94
CA SER A 19 4.91 -2.69 -21.78
C SER A 19 3.93 -1.81 -20.99
N GLY A 20 3.75 -2.10 -19.70
CA GLY A 20 2.76 -1.43 -18.86
C GLY A 20 1.36 -2.05 -18.97
N LYS A 21 1.20 -3.18 -19.66
CA LYS A 21 -0.10 -3.84 -19.83
C LYS A 21 -0.40 -4.72 -18.61
N ARG A 22 -1.65 -4.65 -18.14
CA ARG A 22 -2.14 -5.45 -17.01
C ARG A 22 -2.35 -6.90 -17.44
N CYS A 23 -1.67 -7.82 -16.78
CA CYS A 23 -1.76 -9.27 -17.03
C CYS A 23 -2.83 -9.96 -16.16
N GLY A 24 -3.23 -9.33 -15.04
CA GLY A 24 -4.28 -9.83 -14.17
C GLY A 24 -4.46 -9.02 -12.89
N GLU A 25 -5.58 -9.27 -12.21
CA GLU A 25 -5.98 -8.62 -10.94
C GLU A 25 -6.54 -9.67 -9.95
N TRP A 26 -6.15 -9.54 -8.69
CA TRP A 26 -6.69 -10.33 -7.57
C TRP A 26 -7.04 -9.41 -6.43
N THR A 27 -8.20 -9.63 -5.81
CA THR A 27 -8.68 -8.84 -4.68
C THR A 27 -8.94 -9.74 -3.49
N MET A 28 -8.58 -9.27 -2.30
CA MET A 28 -8.82 -9.90 -1.01
C MET A 28 -9.68 -8.98 -0.15
N GLN A 29 -10.71 -9.53 0.48
CA GLN A 29 -11.63 -8.80 1.38
C GLN A 29 -11.02 -8.49 2.76
N GLN A 30 -9.77 -8.86 2.98
CA GLN A 30 -9.04 -8.57 4.21
C GLN A 30 -7.92 -7.60 3.88
N GLY A 31 -7.93 -6.43 4.52
CA GLY A 31 -6.85 -5.46 4.42
C GLY A 31 -5.56 -5.98 5.09
N LEU A 32 -4.42 -5.52 4.57
CA LEU A 32 -3.11 -5.67 5.18
C LEU A 32 -2.69 -4.32 5.75
N ASN A 33 -2.61 -4.24 7.08
CA ASN A 33 -2.11 -3.07 7.80
C ASN A 33 -0.83 -3.46 8.51
N CYS A 34 0.30 -2.88 8.07
CA CYS A 34 1.63 -3.21 8.58
C CYS A 34 1.81 -2.83 10.05
N CYS A 35 1.24 -1.72 10.51
CA CYS A 35 1.34 -1.28 11.90
C CYS A 35 0.61 -2.21 12.87
N LEU A 36 -0.49 -2.84 12.44
CA LEU A 36 -1.29 -3.74 13.28
C LEU A 36 -0.79 -5.19 13.24
N GLN A 37 -0.19 -5.63 12.13
CA GLN A 37 0.15 -7.04 11.89
C GLN A 37 1.66 -7.31 11.88
N GLY A 38 2.52 -6.27 11.84
CA GLY A 38 3.97 -6.43 11.81
C GLY A 38 4.45 -7.26 10.61
N PHE A 39 5.50 -8.05 10.82
CA PHE A 39 6.12 -8.88 9.76
C PHE A 39 5.25 -10.05 9.29
N GLU A 40 4.21 -10.45 10.02
CA GLU A 40 3.26 -11.46 9.51
C GLU A 40 2.54 -10.98 8.25
N ALA A 41 2.37 -9.67 8.08
CA ALA A 41 1.83 -9.10 6.85
C ALA A 41 2.76 -9.39 5.65
N ALA A 42 4.08 -9.39 5.84
CA ALA A 42 5.05 -9.71 4.80
C ALA A 42 4.89 -11.16 4.32
N ASP A 43 4.77 -12.10 5.26
CA ASP A 43 4.55 -13.51 4.95
C ASP A 43 3.26 -13.73 4.16
N ARG A 44 2.18 -13.05 4.58
CA ARG A 44 0.87 -13.12 3.91
C ARG A 44 0.95 -12.57 2.49
N VAL A 45 1.59 -11.42 2.31
CA VAL A 45 1.81 -10.82 0.98
C VAL A 45 2.59 -11.79 0.10
N ALA A 46 3.72 -12.32 0.57
CA ALA A 46 4.52 -13.26 -0.20
C ALA A 46 3.74 -14.52 -0.60
N LYS A 47 2.98 -15.13 0.32
CA LYS A 47 2.09 -16.27 0.03
C LYS A 47 1.05 -15.92 -1.04
N TRP A 48 0.43 -14.75 -0.94
CA TRP A 48 -0.57 -14.30 -1.90
C TRP A 48 0.02 -14.08 -3.30
N ILE A 49 1.21 -13.48 -3.38
CA ILE A 49 1.93 -13.28 -4.63
C ILE A 49 2.25 -14.63 -5.28
N ARG A 50 2.76 -15.62 -4.52
CA ARG A 50 3.04 -16.96 -5.06
C ARG A 50 1.78 -17.63 -5.60
N ALA A 51 0.67 -17.56 -4.87
CA ALA A 51 -0.61 -18.11 -5.31
C ALA A 51 -1.10 -17.46 -6.60
N ALA A 52 -0.94 -16.14 -6.73
CA ALA A 52 -1.34 -15.40 -7.92
C ALA A 52 -0.40 -15.71 -9.11
N LYS A 53 0.93 -15.75 -8.92
CA LYS A 53 1.93 -16.16 -9.94
C LYS A 53 1.58 -17.50 -10.56
N LYS A 54 1.19 -18.48 -9.73
CA LYS A 54 0.80 -19.82 -10.20
C LYS A 54 -0.41 -19.79 -11.15
N LYS A 55 -1.36 -18.89 -10.94
CA LYS A 55 -2.56 -18.77 -11.80
C LYS A 55 -2.26 -18.20 -13.19
N ILE A 56 -1.24 -17.36 -13.29
CA ILE A 56 -0.80 -16.74 -14.56
C ILE A 56 0.40 -17.46 -15.21
N GLY A 57 0.88 -18.54 -14.59
CA GLY A 57 1.99 -19.32 -15.13
C GLY A 57 3.35 -18.62 -15.07
N ILE A 58 3.54 -17.63 -14.20
CA ILE A 58 4.86 -16.99 -14.02
C ILE A 58 5.74 -17.88 -13.15
N THR A 59 6.91 -18.23 -13.69
CA THR A 59 7.96 -18.98 -13.00
C THR A 59 9.12 -18.05 -12.62
N GLY A 60 9.82 -18.36 -11.53
CA GLY A 60 10.93 -17.55 -11.03
C GLY A 60 10.51 -16.21 -10.38
N PRO A 61 11.46 -15.44 -9.83
CA PRO A 61 11.20 -14.16 -9.17
C PRO A 61 10.71 -13.08 -10.14
N LEU A 62 9.86 -12.18 -9.66
CA LEU A 62 9.43 -11.00 -10.41
C LEU A 62 10.56 -9.97 -10.46
N ALA A 63 10.60 -9.13 -11.51
CA ALA A 63 11.55 -8.02 -11.58
C ALA A 63 11.44 -7.07 -10.38
N ALA A 64 10.22 -6.70 -10.01
CA ALA A 64 9.94 -5.83 -8.86
C ALA A 64 8.52 -6.02 -8.32
N VAL A 65 8.36 -5.79 -7.02
CA VAL A 65 7.09 -5.73 -6.29
C VAL A 65 7.00 -4.37 -5.57
N GLY A 66 6.00 -3.57 -5.94
CA GLY A 66 5.63 -2.34 -5.23
C GLY A 66 4.41 -2.58 -4.35
N MET A 67 4.46 -2.13 -3.10
CA MET A 67 3.40 -2.33 -2.12
C MET A 67 2.99 -1.01 -1.50
N GLY A 68 1.70 -0.68 -1.61
CA GLY A 68 1.06 0.46 -0.96
C GLY A 68 0.27 -0.04 0.22
N LEU A 69 0.85 0.05 1.43
CA LEU A 69 0.21 -0.45 2.64
C LEU A 69 -0.25 0.72 3.52
N SER A 70 -1.45 0.59 4.09
CA SER A 70 -1.90 1.50 5.14
C SER A 70 -0.96 1.41 6.35
N GLY A 71 -0.55 2.57 6.86
CA GLY A 71 0.39 2.70 7.99
C GLY A 71 1.88 2.72 7.60
N ALA A 72 2.23 2.51 6.32
CA ALA A 72 3.61 2.54 5.84
C ALA A 72 4.14 3.98 5.67
N GLU A 73 4.06 4.79 6.74
CA GLU A 73 4.48 6.20 6.76
C GLU A 73 5.88 6.42 7.36
N ASP A 74 6.36 5.48 8.19
CA ASP A 74 7.70 5.52 8.78
C ASP A 74 8.73 4.81 7.91
N GLU A 75 9.71 5.57 7.41
CA GLU A 75 10.70 5.08 6.46
C GLU A 75 11.61 3.98 7.06
N ALA A 76 11.98 4.11 8.34
CA ALA A 76 12.82 3.13 9.02
C ALA A 76 12.09 1.78 9.20
N HIS A 77 10.81 1.82 9.56
CA HIS A 77 9.96 0.63 9.62
C HIS A 77 9.76 0.00 8.24
N ASN A 78 9.49 0.82 7.22
CA ASN A 78 9.32 0.35 5.85
C ASN A 78 10.57 -0.35 5.32
N GLN A 79 11.76 0.19 5.60
CA GLN A 79 13.02 -0.43 5.21
C GLN A 79 13.19 -1.81 5.85
N ARG A 80 12.95 -1.94 7.16
CA ARG A 80 13.01 -3.24 7.85
C ARG A 80 12.03 -4.25 7.27
N PHE A 81 10.84 -3.80 6.87
CA PHE A 81 9.85 -4.65 6.23
C PHE A 81 10.32 -5.15 4.85
N VAL A 82 10.95 -4.27 4.06
CA VAL A 82 11.56 -4.61 2.78
C VAL A 82 12.73 -5.58 2.97
N ASP A 83 13.61 -5.33 3.94
CA ASP A 83 14.74 -6.20 4.24
C ASP A 83 14.26 -7.60 4.65
N PHE A 84 13.24 -7.68 5.49
CA PHE A 84 12.62 -8.96 5.87
C PHE A 84 12.06 -9.72 4.65
N LEU A 85 11.41 -9.03 3.71
CA LEU A 85 10.93 -9.63 2.46
C LEU A 85 12.09 -10.12 1.58
N LYS A 86 13.18 -9.37 1.49
CA LYS A 86 14.37 -9.76 0.73
C LYS A 86 15.01 -11.02 1.33
N ASP A 87 15.18 -11.05 2.65
CA ASP A 87 15.84 -12.14 3.35
C ASP A 87 15.00 -13.42 3.36
N GLN A 88 13.70 -13.33 3.69
CA GLN A 88 12.84 -14.50 3.88
C GLN A 88 12.10 -14.92 2.60
N HIS A 89 11.90 -14.00 1.66
CA HIS A 89 11.03 -14.18 0.49
C HIS A 89 11.65 -13.66 -0.82
N GLY A 90 12.99 -13.69 -0.93
CA GLY A 90 13.71 -13.31 -2.15
C GLY A 90 13.36 -14.12 -3.41
N ASP A 91 12.70 -15.28 -3.27
CA ASP A 91 12.14 -16.05 -4.38
C ASP A 91 10.96 -15.35 -5.08
N VAL A 92 10.32 -14.40 -4.39
CA VAL A 92 9.13 -13.71 -4.89
C VAL A 92 9.52 -12.66 -5.93
N ALA A 93 10.54 -11.85 -5.65
CA ALA A 93 10.99 -10.77 -6.52
C ALA A 93 12.46 -10.36 -6.24
N PHE A 94 13.11 -9.76 -7.24
CA PHE A 94 14.44 -9.18 -7.09
C PHE A 94 14.42 -7.86 -6.32
N GLU A 95 13.44 -7.01 -6.61
CA GLU A 95 13.27 -5.72 -5.91
C GLU A 95 11.92 -5.60 -5.21
N PHE A 96 11.94 -4.97 -4.05
CA PHE A 96 10.77 -4.66 -3.25
C PHE A 96 10.76 -3.18 -2.91
N LEU A 97 9.60 -2.55 -3.09
CA LEU A 97 9.34 -1.17 -2.70
C LEU A 97 8.10 -1.15 -1.81
N LEU A 98 8.20 -0.47 -0.67
CA LEU A 98 7.09 -0.25 0.23
C LEU A 98 6.88 1.26 0.41
N ALA A 99 5.65 1.70 0.20
CA ALA A 99 5.23 3.07 0.48
C ALA A 99 3.81 3.06 1.08
N SER A 100 3.36 4.23 1.55
CA SER A 100 1.96 4.39 1.95
C SER A 100 1.01 4.17 0.77
N ASP A 101 -0.19 3.67 1.09
CA ASP A 101 -1.30 3.53 0.15
C ASP A 101 -1.57 4.82 -0.66
N ALA A 102 -1.48 5.97 -0.02
CA ALA A 102 -1.62 7.28 -0.64
C ALA A 102 -0.50 7.59 -1.65
N VAL A 103 0.77 7.31 -1.34
CA VAL A 103 1.89 7.57 -2.27
C VAL A 103 1.79 6.69 -3.51
N ILE A 104 1.43 5.42 -3.34
CA ILE A 104 1.26 4.51 -4.47
C ILE A 104 0.02 4.82 -5.30
N ALA A 105 -1.05 5.35 -4.69
CA ALA A 105 -2.19 5.87 -5.45
C ALA A 105 -1.76 7.02 -6.37
N ILE A 106 -0.86 7.90 -5.92
CA ILE A 106 -0.32 8.98 -6.76
C ILE A 106 0.55 8.40 -7.87
N ALA A 107 1.50 7.52 -7.53
CA ALA A 107 2.43 6.93 -8.49
C ALA A 107 1.71 6.11 -9.58
N ALA A 108 0.61 5.44 -9.24
CA ALA A 108 -0.21 4.70 -10.18
C ALA A 108 -1.05 5.60 -11.10
N SER A 109 -1.35 6.82 -10.68
CA SER A 109 -2.26 7.73 -11.39
C SER A 109 -1.52 8.82 -12.19
N PHE A 110 -0.30 9.17 -11.79
CA PHE A 110 0.43 10.32 -12.34
C PHE A 110 1.90 9.99 -12.61
N GLN A 111 2.36 10.29 -13.83
CA GLN A 111 3.74 10.04 -14.26
C GLN A 111 4.77 11.04 -13.71
N LYS A 112 4.34 12.22 -13.23
CA LYS A 112 5.23 13.32 -12.79
C LYS A 112 4.95 13.78 -11.36
N GLY A 113 4.36 12.91 -10.55
CA GLY A 113 3.87 13.27 -9.22
C GLY A 113 2.48 13.90 -9.25
N GLY A 114 1.93 14.16 -8.06
CA GLY A 114 0.55 14.59 -7.86
C GLY A 114 0.19 14.71 -6.37
N VAL A 115 -1.03 15.14 -6.11
CA VAL A 115 -1.61 15.22 -4.76
C VAL A 115 -2.75 14.22 -4.67
N VAL A 116 -2.80 13.42 -3.61
CA VAL A 116 -3.95 12.59 -3.28
C VAL A 116 -4.54 13.03 -1.94
N VAL A 117 -5.87 13.07 -1.90
CA VAL A 117 -6.64 13.27 -0.68
C VAL A 117 -7.51 12.04 -0.50
N VAL A 118 -7.33 11.34 0.60
CA VAL A 118 -8.12 10.16 0.98
C VAL A 118 -9.09 10.58 2.07
N ALA A 119 -10.37 10.26 1.90
CA ALA A 119 -11.43 10.47 2.88
C ALA A 119 -12.33 9.23 2.94
N GLY A 120 -12.00 8.30 3.84
CA GLY A 120 -12.75 7.06 4.09
C GLY A 120 -13.04 6.91 5.58
N THR A 121 -12.67 5.78 6.18
CA THR A 121 -12.73 5.60 7.65
C THR A 121 -11.87 6.63 8.37
N GLY A 122 -10.65 6.85 7.89
CA GLY A 122 -9.76 7.96 8.26
C GLY A 122 -9.57 8.94 7.10
N SER A 123 -8.76 9.99 7.29
CA SER A 123 -8.43 10.92 6.21
C SER A 123 -6.96 11.35 6.20
N SER A 124 -6.40 11.50 5.00
CA SER A 124 -5.02 11.94 4.79
C SER A 124 -4.86 12.69 3.48
N CYS A 125 -3.86 13.55 3.41
CA CYS A 125 -3.41 14.20 2.19
C CYS A 125 -1.92 13.94 1.99
N ARG A 126 -1.51 13.50 0.81
CA ARG A 126 -0.12 13.29 0.44
C ARG A 126 0.17 13.97 -0.90
N LEU A 127 1.35 14.57 -1.01
CA LEU A 127 1.94 15.12 -2.23
C LEU A 127 3.17 14.29 -2.57
N LEU A 128 3.26 13.79 -3.79
CA LEU A 128 4.48 13.26 -4.39
C LEU A 128 4.93 14.25 -5.45
N LYS A 129 6.13 14.81 -5.31
CA LYS A 129 6.72 15.70 -6.33
C LYS A 129 7.40 14.91 -7.44
N ALA A 130 7.68 15.57 -8.57
CA ALA A 130 8.41 15.00 -9.70
C ALA A 130 9.84 14.54 -9.35
N ASP A 131 10.45 15.12 -8.31
CA ASP A 131 11.78 14.75 -7.79
C ASP A 131 11.75 13.53 -6.86
N GLY A 132 10.57 12.94 -6.63
CA GLY A 132 10.37 11.79 -5.75
C GLY A 132 10.14 12.15 -4.28
N SER A 133 10.26 13.43 -3.88
CA SER A 133 10.00 13.83 -2.50
C SER A 133 8.51 13.75 -2.14
N VAL A 134 8.23 13.30 -0.91
CA VAL A 134 6.87 13.12 -0.40
C VAL A 134 6.62 14.09 0.76
N HIS A 135 5.48 14.77 0.72
CA HIS A 135 4.99 15.61 1.82
C HIS A 135 3.58 15.17 2.22
N GLY A 136 3.22 15.31 3.50
CA GLY A 136 1.93 14.87 4.01
C GLY A 136 1.33 15.80 5.06
N VAL A 137 -0.01 15.88 5.05
CA VAL A 137 -0.82 16.51 6.11
C VAL A 137 -1.97 15.56 6.47
N GLY A 138 -2.28 15.40 7.75
CA GLY A 138 -3.27 14.44 8.22
C GLY A 138 -2.77 12.99 8.17
N GLY A 139 -3.65 12.01 8.40
CA GLY A 139 -3.28 10.60 8.56
C GLY A 139 -2.83 10.22 9.98
N TRP A 140 -2.93 11.15 10.94
CA TRP A 140 -2.55 10.92 12.35
C TRP A 140 -3.50 9.98 13.12
N GLY A 141 -4.48 9.41 12.44
CA GLY A 141 -5.50 8.54 13.01
C GLY A 141 -6.59 9.28 13.77
N HIS A 142 -7.63 8.51 14.11
CA HIS A 142 -8.92 8.99 14.56
C HIS A 142 -8.92 9.71 15.93
N LEU A 143 -7.90 9.49 16.76
CA LEU A 143 -7.78 10.12 18.09
C LEU A 143 -7.36 11.59 18.01
N ILE A 144 -6.41 11.90 17.12
CA ILE A 144 -5.70 13.19 17.07
C ILE A 144 -5.95 13.93 15.74
N GLY A 145 -6.47 13.25 14.72
CA GLY A 145 -6.66 13.79 13.38
C GLY A 145 -7.94 13.32 12.69
N ASP A 146 -7.83 13.00 11.40
CA ASP A 146 -8.90 12.54 10.52
C ASP A 146 -10.03 13.54 10.22
N GLY A 147 -9.75 14.84 10.21
CA GLY A 147 -10.71 15.86 9.76
C GLY A 147 -11.31 15.52 8.40
N GLY A 148 -12.64 15.46 8.31
CA GLY A 148 -13.37 15.10 7.09
C GLY A 148 -13.52 13.60 6.82
N SER A 149 -13.04 12.72 7.70
CA SER A 149 -13.28 11.27 7.60
C SER A 149 -14.68 10.87 8.10
N ALA A 150 -15.12 9.66 7.77
CA ALA A 150 -16.34 9.08 8.30
C ALA A 150 -16.31 8.99 9.84
N TYR A 151 -15.18 8.65 10.44
CA TYR A 151 -15.04 8.63 11.91
C TYR A 151 -15.23 10.04 12.50
N TRP A 152 -14.62 11.05 11.90
CA TRP A 152 -14.72 12.43 12.39
C TRP A 152 -16.15 12.97 12.28
N ILE A 153 -16.85 12.67 11.18
CA ILE A 153 -18.26 13.01 11.00
C ILE A 153 -19.11 12.34 12.09
N ALA A 154 -18.94 11.03 12.30
CA ALA A 154 -19.69 10.27 13.30
C ALA A 154 -19.44 10.79 14.73
N ARG A 155 -18.17 11.03 15.09
CA ARG A 155 -17.80 11.59 16.39
C ARG A 155 -18.44 12.95 16.63
N ARG A 156 -18.40 13.85 15.65
CA ARG A 156 -19.02 15.18 15.78
C ARG A 156 -20.53 15.14 15.90
N TYR A 157 -21.19 14.16 15.29
CA TYR A 157 -22.63 13.96 15.46
C TYR A 157 -22.97 13.52 16.89
N VAL A 158 -22.22 12.56 17.44
CA VAL A 158 -22.46 12.05 18.81
C VAL A 158 -22.15 13.10 19.87
N GLN A 159 -21.10 13.90 19.70
CA GLN A 159 -20.67 14.93 20.65
C GLN A 159 -21.53 16.22 20.63
N LYS A 160 -22.50 16.33 19.71
CA LYS A 160 -23.43 17.47 19.63
C LYS A 160 -24.68 17.33 20.51
N LYS A 161 -24.77 16.27 21.32
CA LYS A 161 -25.75 16.13 22.40
C LYS A 161 -25.10 16.47 23.74
#